data_AF-C2XUR4-F1
#
_entry.id   AF-C2XUR4-F1
#
_cell.length_a   1.000
_cell.length_b   1.000
_cell.length_c   1.000
_cell.angle_alpha   90.00
_cell.angle_beta   90.00
_cell.angle_gamma   90.00
#
_symmetry.space_group_name_H-M   'P 1'
#
loop_
_entity.id
_entity.type
_entity.pdbx_description
1 polymer ?
#
loop_
_entity_poly.entity_id
_entity_poly.type
_entity_poly.pdbx_seq_one_letter_code
_entity_poly.pdbx_strand_id
1 'polypeptide(L)'
;MEKILRNKYFHMYVKIIGITIIICSVELLFINVLYGNVLNVKWLNKKLGSFGEYGAILAASLWFLRQIWLFLKKKNMHGFKIIKELYLFIKHFHVLIGYAVIAVATTHGVYFLIKGSRHIILIYSGIFSLLTLITLGVAGFVLQKSNQKTKLKMYRKAHQIIAVIFGIGLLIHLIV
;
A
#
# COMPACT_ATOMS: atom_id res chain seq x y z
N MET A 1 3.90 6.47 23.95
CA MET A 1 3.48 6.16 22.57
C MET A 1 2.29 7.01 22.11
N GLU A 2 1.19 7.10 22.86
CA GLU A 2 0.00 7.90 22.49
C GLU A 2 0.31 9.38 22.18
N LYS A 3 1.13 10.03 23.02
CA LYS A 3 1.56 11.44 22.81
C LYS A 3 2.34 11.64 21.49
N ILE A 4 3.10 10.64 21.06
CA ILE A 4 3.89 10.71 19.81
C ILE A 4 2.96 10.55 18.60
N LEU A 5 2.02 9.60 18.65
CA LEU A 5 1.05 9.37 17.58
C LEU A 5 0.09 10.54 17.36
N ARG A 6 -0.04 11.45 18.33
CA ARG A 6 -0.83 12.69 18.21
C ARG A 6 0.01 13.93 17.90
N ASN A 7 1.34 13.80 17.86
CA ASN A 7 2.24 14.93 17.67
C ASN A 7 2.19 15.42 16.21
N LYS A 8 1.89 16.72 16.03
CA LYS A 8 1.80 17.37 14.72
C LYS A 8 3.10 17.30 13.91
N TYR A 9 4.25 17.43 14.55
CA TYR A 9 5.56 17.33 13.88
C TYR A 9 5.79 15.91 13.37
N PHE A 10 5.46 14.89 14.17
CA PHE A 10 5.55 13.50 13.73
C PHE A 10 4.66 13.22 12.51
N HIS A 11 3.44 13.75 12.51
CA HIS A 11 2.55 13.65 11.35
C HIS A 11 3.13 14.33 10.11
N MET A 12 3.75 15.49 10.28
CA MET A 12 4.41 16.21 9.19
C MET A 12 5.55 15.39 8.59
N TYR A 13 6.40 14.78 9.43
CA TYR A 13 7.48 13.89 8.95
C TYR A 13 6.93 12.72 8.13
N VAL A 14 5.87 12.06 8.59
CA VAL A 14 5.26 10.96 7.81
C VAL A 14 4.73 11.43 6.46
N LYS A 15 4.14 12.64 6.39
CA LYS A 15 3.70 13.22 5.10
C LYS A 15 4.87 13.47 4.17
N ILE A 16 5.93 14.12 4.67
CA ILE A 16 7.12 14.43 3.89
C ILE A 16 7.71 13.15 3.34
N ILE A 17 7.96 12.14 4.20
CA ILE A 17 8.51 10.85 3.79
C ILE A 17 7.64 10.18 2.72
N GLY A 18 6.32 10.12 2.93
CA GLY A 18 5.40 9.51 1.96
C GLY A 18 5.40 10.22 0.61
N ILE A 19 5.42 11.56 0.60
CA ILE A 19 5.50 12.35 -0.63
C ILE A 19 6.86 12.14 -1.33
N THR A 20 7.96 12.16 -0.58
CA THR A 20 9.29 11.89 -1.11
C THR A 20 9.36 10.52 -1.77
N ILE A 21 8.81 9.47 -1.14
CA ILE A 21 8.76 8.12 -1.74
C ILE A 21 8.02 8.13 -3.08
N ILE A 22 6.89 8.85 -3.17
CA ILE A 22 6.12 8.96 -4.42
C ILE A 22 6.95 9.67 -5.49
N ILE A 23 7.55 10.82 -5.16
CA ILE A 23 8.36 11.61 -6.11
C ILE A 23 9.54 10.78 -6.63
N CYS A 24 10.33 10.19 -5.73
CA CYS A 24 11.47 9.36 -6.11
C CYS A 24 11.06 8.14 -6.95
N SER A 25 9.89 7.55 -6.67
CA SER A 25 9.35 6.44 -7.49
C SER A 25 9.01 6.92 -8.90
N VAL A 26 8.34 8.06 -9.02
CA VAL A 26 7.98 8.65 -10.32
C VAL A 26 9.23 9.03 -11.13
N GLU A 27 10.22 9.67 -10.51
CA GLU A 27 11.50 9.98 -11.16
C GLU A 27 12.21 8.72 -11.65
N LEU A 28 12.26 7.67 -10.79
CA LEU A 28 12.86 6.40 -11.16
C LEU A 28 12.08 5.69 -12.28
N LEU A 29 10.75 5.83 -12.34
CA LEU A 29 9.94 5.33 -13.44
C LEU A 29 10.36 5.97 -14.76
N PHE A 30 10.56 7.29 -14.81
CA PHE A 30 11.07 7.96 -16.02
C PHE A 30 12.46 7.44 -16.41
N ILE A 31 13.37 7.27 -15.45
CA ILE A 31 14.70 6.69 -15.69
C ILE A 31 14.57 5.27 -16.27
N ASN A 32 13.70 4.44 -15.70
CA ASN A 32 13.47 3.07 -16.15
C ASN A 32 12.90 3.03 -17.58
N VAL A 33 11.98 3.92 -17.93
CA VAL A 33 11.38 3.97 -19.27
C VAL A 33 12.37 4.49 -20.31
N LEU A 34 13.14 5.53 -20.00
CA LEU A 34 14.08 6.15 -20.94
C LEU A 34 15.38 5.34 -21.10
N TYR A 35 15.88 4.78 -20.01
CA TYR A 35 17.22 4.20 -19.94
C TYR A 35 17.26 2.77 -19.42
N GLY A 36 16.13 2.15 -19.06
CA GLY A 36 16.11 0.85 -18.36
C GLY A 36 16.72 -0.32 -19.13
N ASN A 37 16.80 -0.23 -20.46
CA ASN A 37 17.52 -1.25 -21.23
C ASN A 37 19.06 -1.12 -21.08
N VAL A 38 19.55 0.11 -20.91
CA VAL A 38 20.98 0.45 -20.84
C VAL A 38 21.50 0.47 -19.39
N LEU A 39 20.77 1.08 -18.47
CA LEU A 39 21.16 1.23 -17.06
C LEU A 39 20.74 0.01 -16.23
N ASN A 40 21.70 -0.59 -15.52
CA ASN A 40 21.42 -1.70 -14.60
C ASN A 40 21.05 -1.19 -13.20
N VAL A 41 19.82 -0.69 -13.05
CA VAL A 41 19.24 -0.24 -11.77
C VAL A 41 18.43 -1.32 -11.04
N LYS A 42 18.76 -2.60 -11.27
CA LYS A 42 18.02 -3.76 -10.72
C LYS A 42 17.92 -3.75 -9.21
N TRP A 43 19.03 -3.46 -8.53
CA TRP A 43 19.09 -3.45 -7.07
C TRP A 43 18.14 -2.40 -6.48
N LEU A 44 18.13 -1.20 -7.05
CA LEU A 44 17.27 -0.10 -6.61
C LEU A 44 15.79 -0.45 -6.80
N ASN A 45 15.42 -0.98 -7.97
CA ASN A 45 14.04 -1.41 -8.24
C ASN A 45 13.59 -2.58 -7.35
N LYS A 46 14.49 -3.49 -6.97
CA LYS A 46 14.18 -4.52 -5.96
C LYS A 46 13.91 -3.92 -4.59
N LYS A 47 14.76 -3.00 -4.12
CA LYS A 47 14.56 -2.30 -2.84
C LYS A 47 13.27 -1.48 -2.83
N LEU A 48 12.96 -0.84 -3.96
CA LEU A 48 11.69 -0.15 -4.14
C LEU A 48 10.52 -1.13 -3.98
N GLY A 49 10.56 -2.29 -4.64
CA GLY A 49 9.57 -3.36 -4.48
C GLY A 49 9.30 -3.72 -3.01
N SER A 50 10.36 -3.89 -2.21
CA SER A 50 10.23 -4.16 -0.77
C SER A 50 9.53 -3.03 0.00
N PHE A 51 9.75 -1.76 -0.34
CA PHE A 51 8.98 -0.65 0.26
C PHE A 51 7.49 -0.75 -0.09
N GLY A 52 7.17 -1.18 -1.31
CA GLY A 52 5.80 -1.43 -1.75
C GLY A 52 5.15 -2.55 -0.93
N GLU A 53 5.87 -3.65 -0.69
CA GLU A 53 5.42 -4.76 0.16
C GLU A 53 5.14 -4.32 1.60
N TYR A 54 6.08 -3.60 2.22
CA TYR A 54 5.90 -3.09 3.59
C TYR A 54 4.72 -2.12 3.70
N GLY A 55 4.56 -1.24 2.71
CA GLY A 55 3.42 -0.33 2.63
C GLY A 55 2.09 -1.08 2.45
N ALA A 56 2.07 -2.12 1.61
CA ALA A 56 0.89 -2.97 1.40
C ALA A 56 0.49 -3.71 2.68
N ILE A 57 1.45 -4.29 3.40
CA ILE A 57 1.24 -4.94 4.70
C ILE A 57 0.69 -3.92 5.71
N LEU A 58 1.29 -2.73 5.80
CA LEU A 58 0.83 -1.68 6.69
C LEU A 58 -0.60 -1.24 6.37
N ALA A 59 -0.94 -1.08 5.09
CA ALA A 59 -2.30 -0.75 4.64
C ALA A 59 -3.31 -1.86 4.99
N ALA A 60 -2.96 -3.12 4.75
CA ALA A 60 -3.82 -4.27 5.07
C ALA A 60 -4.00 -4.46 6.59
N SER A 61 -2.95 -4.16 7.38
CA SER A 61 -2.97 -4.26 8.83
C SER A 61 -4.05 -3.38 9.49
N LEU A 62 -4.49 -2.32 8.81
CA LEU A 62 -5.55 -1.43 9.29
C LEU A 62 -6.85 -2.18 9.60
N TRP A 63 -7.19 -3.19 8.80
CA TRP A 63 -8.39 -3.99 9.02
C TRP A 63 -8.25 -4.86 10.28
N PHE A 64 -7.10 -5.51 10.46
CA PHE A 64 -6.78 -6.31 11.65
C PHE A 64 -6.74 -5.45 12.91
N LEU A 65 -6.07 -4.29 12.87
CA LEU A 65 -6.00 -3.34 13.99
C LEU A 65 -7.38 -2.89 14.44
N ARG A 66 -8.32 -2.69 13.51
CA ARG A 66 -9.71 -2.37 13.86
C ARG A 66 -10.37 -3.50 14.66
N GLN A 67 -10.17 -4.77 14.25
CA GLN A 67 -10.76 -5.91 14.95
C GLN A 67 -10.15 -6.09 16.34
N ILE A 68 -8.81 -6.00 16.44
CA ILE A 68 -8.08 -6.06 17.71
C ILE A 68 -8.59 -4.96 18.65
N TRP A 69 -8.69 -3.71 18.18
CA TRP A 69 -9.21 -2.62 18.99
C TRP A 69 -10.63 -2.88 19.50
N LEU A 70 -11.56 -3.31 18.63
CA LEU A 70 -12.94 -3.58 19.02
C LEU A 70 -13.04 -4.72 20.04
N PHE A 71 -12.22 -5.76 19.87
CA PHE A 71 -12.14 -6.88 20.81
C PHE A 71 -11.62 -6.43 22.18
N LEU A 72 -10.49 -5.72 22.24
CA LEU A 72 -9.91 -5.20 23.48
C LEU A 72 -10.86 -4.23 24.19
N LYS A 73 -11.54 -3.37 23.44
CA LYS A 73 -12.56 -2.46 23.98
C LYS A 73 -13.70 -3.24 24.63
N LYS A 74 -14.21 -4.29 23.97
CA LYS A 74 -15.30 -5.12 24.50
C LYS A 74 -14.89 -5.84 25.80
N LYS A 75 -13.64 -6.27 25.89
CA LYS A 75 -13.08 -6.97 27.06
C LYS A 75 -12.53 -6.03 28.15
N ASN A 76 -12.65 -4.71 27.96
CA ASN A 76 -12.12 -3.67 28.85
C ASN A 76 -10.64 -3.90 29.24
N MET A 77 -9.85 -4.44 28.31
CA MET A 77 -8.45 -4.79 28.59
C MET A 77 -7.56 -3.55 28.59
N HIS A 78 -6.56 -3.53 29.46
CA HIS A 78 -5.50 -2.52 29.42
C HIS A 78 -4.82 -2.51 28.04
N GLY A 79 -4.55 -1.32 27.50
CA GLY A 79 -3.93 -1.14 26.18
C GLY A 79 -4.88 -0.84 25.02
N PHE A 80 -6.21 -0.91 25.20
CA PHE A 80 -7.17 -0.58 24.13
C PHE A 80 -7.01 0.85 23.59
N LYS A 81 -6.55 1.80 24.43
CA LYS A 81 -6.29 3.19 24.05
C LYS A 81 -5.11 3.30 23.08
N ILE A 82 -4.01 2.59 23.34
CA ILE A 82 -2.82 2.58 22.46
C ILE A 82 -3.19 2.01 21.09
N ILE A 83 -3.89 0.88 21.04
CA ILE A 83 -4.31 0.26 19.77
C ILE A 83 -5.29 1.16 19.02
N LYS A 84 -6.18 1.88 19.72
CA LYS A 84 -7.06 2.88 19.12
C LYS A 84 -6.25 4.01 18.46
N GLU A 85 -5.27 4.57 19.18
CA GLU A 85 -4.43 5.65 18.64
C GLU A 85 -3.62 5.19 17.44
N LEU A 86 -3.05 3.98 17.48
CA LEU A 86 -2.34 3.39 16.34
C LEU A 86 -3.27 3.18 15.13
N TYR A 87 -4.47 2.65 15.37
CA TYR A 87 -5.50 2.50 14.33
C TYR A 87 -5.86 3.85 13.70
N LEU A 88 -6.11 4.89 14.52
CA LEU A 88 -6.46 6.22 14.03
C LEU A 88 -5.31 6.86 13.24
N PHE A 89 -4.07 6.67 13.71
CA PHE A 89 -2.88 7.15 13.03
C PHE A 89 -2.71 6.52 11.65
N ILE A 90 -2.71 5.19 11.56
CA ILE A 90 -2.58 4.48 10.28
C ILE A 90 -3.77 4.81 9.37
N LYS A 91 -4.98 4.91 9.92
CA LYS A 91 -6.17 5.32 9.15
C LYS A 91 -6.00 6.71 8.53
N HIS A 92 -5.40 7.66 9.26
CA HIS A 92 -5.17 9.01 8.77
C HIS A 92 -4.24 9.02 7.54
N PHE A 93 -3.21 8.17 7.55
CA PHE A 93 -2.23 8.07 6.48
C PHE A 93 -2.52 6.98 5.44
N HIS A 94 -3.57 6.18 5.62
CA HIS A 94 -3.87 5.03 4.76
C HIS A 94 -3.92 5.38 3.27
N VAL A 95 -4.53 6.52 2.93
CA VAL A 95 -4.61 6.98 1.53
C VAL A 95 -3.23 7.36 0.98
N LEU A 96 -2.42 8.07 1.76
CA LEU A 96 -1.04 8.41 1.38
C LEU A 96 -0.19 7.14 1.19
N ILE A 97 -0.30 6.18 2.11
CA ILE A 97 0.37 4.88 2.01
C ILE A 97 -0.08 4.15 0.73
N GLY A 98 -1.39 4.14 0.44
CA GLY A 98 -1.92 3.54 -0.78
C GLY A 98 -1.33 4.15 -2.06
N TYR A 99 -1.25 5.49 -2.14
CA TYR A 99 -0.61 6.16 -3.27
C TYR A 99 0.89 5.84 -3.39
N ALA A 100 1.61 5.80 -2.27
CA ALA A 100 3.02 5.43 -2.25
C ALA A 100 3.22 3.98 -2.75
N VAL A 101 2.41 3.04 -2.28
CA VAL A 101 2.46 1.63 -2.71
C VAL A 101 2.18 1.50 -4.21
N ILE A 102 1.17 2.21 -4.74
CA ILE A 102 0.88 2.22 -6.18
C ILE A 102 2.08 2.75 -6.96
N ALA A 103 2.61 3.93 -6.60
CA ALA A 103 3.74 4.54 -7.31
C ALA A 103 4.97 3.61 -7.33
N VAL A 104 5.30 3.04 -6.17
CA VAL A 104 6.39 2.09 -6.00
C VAL A 104 6.18 0.82 -6.82
N ALA A 105 5.01 0.18 -6.71
CA ALA A 105 4.70 -1.07 -7.40
C ALA A 105 4.67 -0.89 -8.92
N THR A 106 4.13 0.23 -9.42
CA THR A 106 4.16 0.56 -10.84
C THR A 106 5.59 0.74 -11.33
N THR A 107 6.42 1.49 -10.59
CA THR A 107 7.83 1.71 -10.95
C THR A 107 8.62 0.41 -11.01
N HIS A 108 8.47 -0.41 -9.96
CA HIS A 108 9.06 -1.75 -9.87
C HIS A 108 8.60 -2.64 -11.05
N GLY A 109 7.28 -2.72 -11.28
CA GLY A 109 6.71 -3.55 -12.33
C GLY A 109 7.18 -3.16 -13.72
N VAL A 110 7.16 -1.86 -14.05
CA VAL A 110 7.61 -1.35 -15.36
C VAL A 110 9.07 -1.70 -15.63
N TYR A 111 9.96 -1.57 -14.63
CA TYR A 111 11.36 -1.96 -14.80
C TYR A 111 11.51 -3.43 -15.19
N PHE A 112 10.84 -4.34 -14.46
CA PHE A 112 10.95 -5.77 -14.72
C PHE A 112 10.21 -6.22 -15.98
N LEU A 113 9.20 -5.48 -16.42
CA LEU A 113 8.57 -5.68 -17.73
C LEU A 113 9.51 -5.32 -18.88
N ILE A 114 10.22 -4.18 -18.78
CA ILE A 114 11.18 -3.75 -19.80
C ILE A 114 12.40 -4.67 -19.83
N LYS A 115 12.96 -5.02 -18.66
CA LYS A 115 14.17 -5.84 -18.59
C LYS A 115 13.90 -7.32 -18.88
N GLY A 116 12.67 -7.75 -18.70
CA GLY A 116 12.25 -9.14 -18.80
C GLY A 116 12.75 -10.00 -17.64
N SER A 117 12.23 -11.22 -17.58
CA SER A 117 12.63 -12.26 -16.64
C SER A 117 12.64 -13.61 -17.34
N ARG A 118 13.52 -14.51 -16.93
CA ARG A 118 13.52 -15.91 -17.38
C ARG A 118 12.35 -16.71 -16.81
N HIS A 119 11.76 -16.23 -15.71
CA HIS A 119 10.63 -16.86 -15.04
C HIS A 119 9.34 -16.16 -15.45
N ILE A 120 8.65 -16.73 -16.44
CA ILE A 120 7.42 -16.14 -16.99
C ILE A 120 6.31 -16.04 -15.95
N ILE A 121 6.25 -16.97 -14.99
CA ILE A 121 5.24 -16.99 -13.93
C ILE A 121 5.41 -15.77 -13.01
N LEU A 122 6.65 -15.36 -12.73
CA LEU A 122 6.94 -14.17 -11.93
C LEU A 122 6.42 -12.89 -12.59
N ILE A 123 6.49 -12.81 -13.92
CA ILE A 123 5.93 -11.67 -14.68
C ILE A 123 4.40 -11.68 -14.58
N TYR A 124 3.74 -12.81 -14.84
CA TYR A 124 2.29 -12.88 -14.81
C TYR A 124 1.70 -12.63 -13.42
N SER A 125 2.30 -13.21 -12.37
CA SER A 125 1.89 -12.95 -10.99
C SER A 125 2.10 -11.49 -10.58
N GLY A 126 3.16 -10.85 -11.10
CA GLY A 126 3.42 -9.42 -10.92
C GLY A 126 2.39 -8.54 -11.61
N ILE A 127 2.05 -8.82 -12.87
CA ILE A 127 1.00 -8.12 -13.62
C ILE A 127 -0.35 -8.25 -12.90
N PHE A 128 -0.72 -9.46 -12.49
CA PHE A 128 -1.96 -9.71 -11.75
C PHE A 128 -2.01 -8.88 -10.44
N SER A 129 -0.91 -8.89 -9.67
CA SER A 129 -0.81 -8.12 -8.43
C SER A 129 -0.89 -6.62 -8.67
N LEU A 130 -0.27 -6.11 -9.74
CA LEU A 130 -0.34 -4.69 -10.09
C LEU A 130 -1.75 -4.27 -10.53
N LEU A 131 -2.40 -5.06 -11.39
CA LEU A 131 -3.77 -4.76 -11.86
C LEU A 131 -4.79 -4.78 -10.72
N THR A 132 -4.68 -5.75 -9.81
CA THR A 132 -5.55 -5.81 -8.62
C THR A 132 -5.28 -4.66 -7.66
N LEU A 133 -4.02 -4.24 -7.48
CA LEU A 133 -3.66 -3.04 -6.72
C LEU A 133 -4.22 -1.75 -7.33
N ILE A 134 -4.13 -1.57 -8.64
CA ILE A 134 -4.73 -0.42 -9.34
C ILE A 134 -6.24 -0.42 -9.13
N THR A 135 -6.89 -1.56 -9.30
CA THR A 135 -8.33 -1.72 -9.07
C THR A 135 -8.71 -1.38 -7.62
N LEU A 136 -7.88 -1.78 -6.66
CA LEU A 136 -8.04 -1.44 -5.25
C LEU A 136 -7.96 0.07 -5.00
N GLY A 137 -6.99 0.74 -5.64
CA GLY A 137 -6.82 2.19 -5.60
C GLY A 137 -8.02 2.93 -6.18
N VAL A 138 -8.53 2.50 -7.35
CA VAL A 138 -9.73 3.06 -7.97
C VAL A 138 -10.95 2.88 -7.06
N ALA A 139 -11.16 1.68 -6.52
CA ALA A 139 -12.25 1.43 -5.57
C ALA A 139 -12.14 2.32 -4.32
N GLY A 140 -10.92 2.53 -3.81
CA GLY A 140 -10.64 3.42 -2.69
C GLY A 140 -10.95 4.89 -3.01
N PHE A 141 -10.57 5.37 -4.19
CA PHE A 141 -10.86 6.72 -4.65
C PHE A 141 -12.37 6.99 -4.80
N VAL A 142 -13.10 6.05 -5.42
CA VAL A 142 -14.56 6.13 -5.55
C VAL A 142 -15.23 6.14 -4.17
N LEU A 143 -14.73 5.31 -3.24
CA LEU A 143 -15.22 5.30 -1.86
C LEU A 143 -15.01 6.65 -1.15
N GLN A 144 -13.87 7.31 -1.37
CA GLN A 144 -13.57 8.61 -0.79
C GLN A 144 -14.48 9.73 -1.33
N LYS A 145 -14.85 9.67 -2.61
CA LYS A 145 -15.71 10.67 -3.27
C LYS A 145 -17.21 10.45 -2.99
N SER A 146 -17.64 9.25 -2.62
CA SER A 146 -19.06 8.91 -2.46
C SER A 146 -19.67 9.41 -1.15
N ASN A 147 -20.61 10.37 -1.23
CA ASN A 147 -21.37 10.89 -0.08
C ASN A 147 -22.62 10.08 0.33
N GLN A 148 -23.05 9.09 -0.47
CA GLN A 148 -24.27 8.33 -0.18
C GLN A 148 -24.01 7.17 0.81
N LYS A 149 -24.65 7.22 1.98
CA LYS A 149 -24.44 6.28 3.12
C LYS A 149 -24.67 4.79 2.75
N THR A 150 -25.63 4.48 1.89
CA THR A 150 -25.94 3.10 1.46
C THR A 150 -24.87 2.55 0.51
N LYS A 151 -24.49 3.30 -0.51
CA LYS A 151 -23.41 2.93 -1.44
C LYS A 151 -22.06 2.79 -0.73
N LEU A 152 -21.82 3.59 0.31
CA LEU A 152 -20.60 3.55 1.12
C LEU A 152 -20.35 2.18 1.79
N LYS A 153 -21.39 1.49 2.29
CA LYS A 153 -21.24 0.15 2.87
C LYS A 153 -20.82 -0.88 1.82
N MET A 154 -21.43 -0.82 0.64
CA MET A 154 -21.12 -1.71 -0.48
C MET A 154 -19.69 -1.48 -0.98
N TYR A 155 -19.29 -0.21 -1.22
CA TYR A 155 -17.93 0.12 -1.67
C TYR A 155 -16.86 -0.30 -0.65
N ARG A 156 -17.13 -0.21 0.66
CA ARG A 156 -16.20 -0.72 1.69
C ARG A 156 -16.01 -2.22 1.59
N LYS A 157 -17.10 -2.98 1.42
CA LYS A 157 -17.01 -4.44 1.22
C LYS A 157 -16.25 -4.78 -0.05
N ALA A 158 -16.54 -4.09 -1.15
CA ALA A 158 -15.83 -4.27 -2.42
C ALA A 158 -14.32 -4.01 -2.26
N HIS A 159 -13.94 -2.88 -1.65
CA HIS A 159 -12.54 -2.55 -1.38
C HIS A 159 -11.85 -3.63 -0.52
N GLN A 160 -12.53 -4.16 0.51
CA GLN A 160 -11.99 -5.26 1.32
C GLN A 160 -11.81 -6.56 0.54
N ILE A 161 -12.78 -6.94 -0.30
CA ILE A 161 -12.69 -8.14 -1.14
C ILE A 161 -11.52 -8.01 -2.11
N ILE A 162 -11.40 -6.86 -2.79
CA ILE A 162 -10.30 -6.59 -3.71
C ILE A 162 -8.96 -6.61 -2.97
N ALA A 163 -8.90 -6.08 -1.74
CA ALA A 163 -7.68 -6.11 -0.92
C ALA A 163 -7.26 -7.55 -0.57
N VAL A 164 -8.21 -8.45 -0.31
CA VAL A 164 -7.93 -9.88 -0.08
C VAL A 164 -7.41 -10.54 -1.36
N ILE A 165 -8.05 -10.28 -2.51
CA ILE A 165 -7.60 -10.80 -3.81
C ILE A 165 -6.18 -10.32 -4.12
N PHE A 166 -5.91 -9.02 -3.92
CA PHE A 166 -4.58 -8.44 -4.06
C PHE A 166 -3.58 -9.10 -3.11
N GLY A 167 -3.93 -9.31 -1.83
CA GLY A 167 -3.06 -9.97 -0.86
C GLY A 167 -2.67 -11.39 -1.27
N ILE A 168 -3.61 -12.16 -1.82
CA ILE A 168 -3.34 -13.50 -2.36
C ILE A 168 -2.41 -13.41 -3.57
N GLY A 169 -2.69 -12.50 -4.51
CA GLY A 169 -1.85 -12.27 -5.68
C GLY A 169 -0.42 -11.89 -5.33
N LEU A 170 -0.27 -10.95 -4.39
CA LEU A 170 1.03 -10.51 -3.87
C LEU A 170 1.79 -11.66 -3.22
N LEU A 171 1.12 -12.47 -2.39
CA LEU A 171 1.77 -13.62 -1.74
C LEU A 171 2.27 -14.65 -2.76
N ILE A 172 1.48 -14.94 -3.79
CA ILE A 172 1.92 -15.80 -4.90
C ILE A 172 3.14 -15.19 -5.60
N HIS A 173 3.11 -13.89 -5.90
CA HIS A 173 4.21 -13.21 -6.55
C HIS A 173 5.52 -13.24 -5.75
N LEU A 174 5.44 -13.24 -4.41
CA LEU A 174 6.60 -13.30 -3.53
C LEU A 174 7.22 -14.70 -3.38
N ILE A 175 6.45 -15.76 -3.65
CA ILE A 175 6.89 -17.15 -3.47
C ILE A 175 7.45 -17.76 -4.77
N VAL A 176 6.99 -17.28 -5.93
CA VAL A 176 7.33 -17.82 -7.25
C VAL A 176 8.56 -17.18 -7.88
#